data_AF-A0A952EGV1-F1
#
_entry.id   AF-A0A952EGV1-F1
#
_cell.length_a   1.000
_cell.length_b   1.000
_cell.length_c   1.000
_cell.angle_alpha   90.00
_cell.angle_beta   90.00
_cell.angle_gamma   90.00
#
_symmetry.space_group_name_H-M   'P 1'
#
loop_
_entity.id
_entity.type
_entity.pdbx_description
1 polymer ?
#
loop_
_entity_poly.entity_id
_entity_poly.type
_entity_poly.pdbx_seq_one_letter_code
_entity_poly.pdbx_strand_id
1 'polypeptide(L)' 'MNQSVKAGVPIIGIIFLALAVFKFINGDDWVVWAILGFLFGGLGLFTRNRSGGIGS' A
#
# COMPACT_ATOMS: atom_id res chain seq x y z
N MET A 1 -25.87 7.74 -11.19
CA MET A 1 -25.17 8.44 -10.09
C MET A 1 -23.75 7.91 -10.05
N ASN A 2 -22.78 8.66 -10.56
CA ASN A 2 -21.39 8.20 -10.65
C ASN A 2 -20.73 8.42 -9.29
N GLN A 3 -20.84 7.43 -8.42
CA GLN A 3 -20.12 7.36 -7.15
C GLN A 3 -18.65 7.15 -7.48
N SER A 4 -17.95 8.25 -7.75
CA SER A 4 -16.50 8.25 -7.95
C SER A 4 -15.88 7.87 -6.61
N VAL A 5 -15.59 6.57 -6.44
CA VAL A 5 -14.94 6.03 -5.25
C VAL A 5 -13.54 6.64 -5.21
N LYS A 6 -13.40 7.76 -4.49
CA LYS A 6 -12.14 8.47 -4.29
C LYS A 6 -11.09 7.43 -3.93
N ALA A 7 -10.01 7.42 -4.70
CA ALA A 7 -8.90 6.54 -4.44
C ALA A 7 -8.32 6.87 -3.07
N GLY A 8 -8.65 6.08 -2.06
CA GLY A 8 -8.02 6.18 -0.75
C GLY A 8 -6.53 5.93 -0.95
N VAL A 9 -5.72 6.94 -0.61
CA VAL A 9 -4.26 6.80 -0.55
C VAL A 9 -3.95 5.66 0.43
N PRO A 10 -3.04 4.72 0.11
CA PRO A 10 -2.71 3.61 0.99
C PRO A 10 -1.84 4.09 2.17
N ILE A 11 -2.47 4.81 3.12
CA ILE A 11 -1.83 5.44 4.28
C ILE A 11 -1.02 4.42 5.09
N ILE A 12 -1.58 3.22 5.27
CA ILE A 12 -0.91 2.14 6.01
C ILE A 12 0.40 1.71 5.32
N GLY A 13 0.42 1.61 3.99
CA GLY A 13 1.65 1.29 3.25
C GLY A 13 2.72 2.39 3.37
N ILE A 14 2.30 3.65 3.35
CA ILE A 14 3.19 4.80 3.53
C ILE A 14 3.83 4.80 4.92
N ILE A 15 3.05 4.51 5.97
CA ILE A 15 3.56 4.44 7.35
C ILE A 15 4.64 3.35 7.47
N PHE A 16 4.38 2.16 6.93
CA PHE A 16 5.36 1.07 6.95
C PHE A 16 6.61 1.38 6.13
N LEU A 17 6.46 2.06 4.99
CA LEU A 17 7.60 2.51 4.19
C LEU A 17 8.46 3.53 4.94
N ALA A 18 7.83 4.50 5.63
CA ALA A 18 8.54 5.46 6.45
C ALA A 18 9.31 4.80 7.60
N LEU A 19 8.69 3.81 8.28
CA LEU A 19 9.35 3.01 9.31
C LEU A 19 10.51 2.19 8.74
N ALA A 20 10.38 1.66 7.53
CA ALA A 20 11.45 0.93 6.87
C ALA A 20 12.67 1.82 6.62
N VAL A 21 12.46 3.04 6.10
CA VAL A 21 13.54 4.02 5.89
C VAL A 21 14.18 4.41 7.22
N PHE A 22 13.37 4.66 8.25
CA PHE A 22 13.88 4.99 9.58
C PHE A 22 14.73 3.85 10.14
N LYS A 23 14.22 2.61 10.13
CA LYS A 23 14.94 1.42 10.60
C LYS A 23 16.22 1.16 9.80
N PHE A 24 16.19 1.40 8.49
CA PHE A 24 17.35 1.24 7.60
C PHE A 24 18.49 2.19 8.00
N ILE A 25 18.17 3.46 8.26
CA ILE A 25 19.16 4.46 8.70
C ILE A 25 19.73 4.10 10.08
N ASN A 26 18.91 3.53 10.96
CA ASN A 26 19.35 3.10 12.29
C ASN A 26 20.10 1.75 12.28
N GLY A 27 20.22 1.07 11.14
CA GLY A 27 20.91 -0.22 11.03
C GLY A 27 20.16 -1.42 11.62
N ASP A 28 18.87 -1.24 11.91
CA ASP A 28 17.97 -2.25 12.49
C ASP A 28 17.34 -3.15 11.41
N ASP A 29 16.54 -4.14 11.83
CA ASP A 29 15.69 -4.98 10.97
C ASP A 29 14.69 -4.15 10.13
N TRP A 30 15.15 -3.56 9.03
CA TRP A 30 14.36 -2.71 8.13
C TRP A 30 13.59 -3.50 7.08
N VAL A 31 14.08 -4.70 6.76
CA VAL A 31 13.56 -5.56 5.68
C VAL A 31 12.09 -5.93 5.91
N VAL A 32 11.72 -6.28 7.15
CA VAL A 32 10.33 -6.62 7.51
C VAL A 32 9.39 -5.44 7.24
N TRP A 33 9.79 -4.23 7.66
CA TRP A 33 9.01 -3.02 7.44
C TRP A 33 8.91 -2.65 5.97
N ALA A 34 9.99 -2.85 5.19
CA ALA A 34 9.99 -2.61 3.75
C ALA A 34 9.03 -3.57 3.02
N ILE A 35 9.03 -4.85 3.40
CA ILE A 35 8.10 -5.84 2.86
C ILE A 35 6.66 -5.46 3.21
N LEU A 36 6.37 -5.10 4.47
CA LEU A 36 5.04 -4.65 4.88
C LEU A 36 4.59 -3.41 4.10
N GLY A 37 5.46 -2.42 3.94
CA GLY A 37 5.18 -1.21 3.15
C GLY A 37 4.89 -1.53 1.69
N PHE A 38 5.61 -2.48 1.10
CA PHE A 38 5.37 -2.90 -0.28
C PHE A 38 4.09 -3.73 -0.42
N LEU A 39 3.80 -4.64 0.50
CA LEU A 39 2.58 -5.44 0.50
C LEU A 39 1.34 -4.55 0.66
N PHE A 40 1.37 -3.62 1.63
CA PHE A 40 0.22 -2.77 1.92
C PHE A 40 0.11 -1.53 1.02
N GLY A 41 1.23 -1.01 0.52
CA GLY A 41 1.28 0.14 -0.41
C GLY A 41 1.20 -0.25 -1.88
N GLY A 42 1.79 -1.40 -2.25
CA GLY A 42 1.83 -1.91 -3.62
C GLY A 42 0.61 -2.75 -3.99
N LEU A 43 0.19 -3.71 -3.14
CA LEU A 43 -0.93 -4.60 -3.49
C LEU A 43 -2.30 -3.90 -3.43
N GLY A 44 -2.45 -2.86 -2.60
CA GLY A 44 -3.67 -2.05 -2.53
C GLY A 44 -3.99 -1.32 -3.85
N LEU A 45 -2.97 -1.01 -4.65
CA LEU A 45 -3.14 -0.43 -5.99
C LEU A 45 -3.52 -1.47 -7.04
N PHE A 46 -3.06 -2.73 -6.90
CA PHE A 46 -3.34 -3.82 -7.85
C PHE A 46 -4.74 -4.43 -7.72
N THR A 47 -5.35 -4.45 -6.53
CA THR A 47 -6.74 -4.93 -6.35
C THR A 47 -7.77 -4.03 -7.03
N ARG A 48 -7.42 -2.77 -7.32
CA ARG A 48 -8.31 -1.77 -7.91
C ARG A 48 -8.69 -2.07 -9.37
N ASN A 49 -7.93 -2.90 -10.08
CA ASN A 49 -8.23 -3.28 -11.46
C ASN A 49 -9.09 -4.56 -11.60
N ARG A 50 -9.50 -5.21 -10.50
CA ARG A 50 -10.35 -6.43 -10.56
C ARG A 50 -11.81 -6.24 -10.14
N SER A 51 -12.28 -5.00 -9.94
CA SER A 51 -13.69 -4.73 -9.62
C SER A 51 -14.43 -3.99 -10.75
N GLY A 52 -14.02 -4.21 -12.00
CA GLY A 52 -14.67 -3.66 -13.21
C GLY A 52 -15.25 -4.71 -14.16
N GLY A 53 -15.41 -5.96 -13.72
CA GLY A 53 -15.84 -7.05 -14.61
C GLY A 53 -16.57 -8.18 -13.89
N ILE A 54 -17.78 -7.89 -13.37
CA ILE A 54 -18.87 -8.86 -13.30
C ILE A 54 -20.17 -8.10 -13.09
N GLY A 55 -21.07 -8.23 -14.06
CA GLY A 55 -22.30 -7.46 -14.18
C GLY A 55 -22.67 -7.28 -15.65
N SER A 56 -22.64 -8.39 -16.39
CA SER A 56 -23.38 -8.58 -17.66
C SER A 56 -24.86 -8.74 -17.34
#